data_AF-A0A9K3J037-F1
#
_entry.id   AF-A0A9K3J037-F1
#
_cell.length_a   1.000
_cell.length_b   1.000
_cell.length_c   1.000
_cell.angle_alpha   90.00
_cell.angle_beta   90.00
_cell.angle_gamma   90.00
#
_symmetry.space_group_name_H-M   'P 1'
#
loop_
_entity.id
_entity.type
_entity.pdbx_description
1 polymer ?
#
loop_
_entity_poly.entity_id
_entity_poly.type
_entity_poly.pdbx_seq_one_letter_code
_entity_poly.pdbx_strand_id
1 'polypeptide(L)' 'MGSEFIEQWVKIGLLAKNKVKADCSDLEYSDLCTKCEKVFSHQNTKLCIAKQQHSI' A
#
# COMPACT_ATOMS: atom_id res chain seq x y z
N MET A 1 16.84 -13.05 -7.88
CA MET A 1 16.97 -11.69 -7.33
C MET A 1 15.76 -10.79 -7.65
N GLY A 2 14.53 -11.32 -7.67
CA GLY A 2 13.32 -10.53 -7.95
C GLY A 2 12.18 -10.75 -6.96
N SER A 3 12.26 -11.77 -6.10
CA SER A 3 11.19 -12.08 -5.13
C SER A 3 11.08 -11.01 -4.04
N GLU A 4 12.20 -10.43 -3.59
CA GLU A 4 12.20 -9.47 -2.49
C GLU A 4 11.42 -8.19 -2.83
N PHE A 5 11.52 -7.72 -4.07
CA PHE A 5 10.74 -6.59 -4.58
C PHE A 5 9.24 -6.93 -4.63
N ILE A 6 8.91 -8.12 -5.13
CA ILE A 6 7.52 -8.61 -5.19
C ILE A 6 6.95 -8.78 -3.79
N GLU A 7 7.72 -9.31 -2.83
CA GLU A 7 7.31 -9.48 -1.44
C GLU A 7 7.08 -8.13 -0.75
N GLN A 8 7.94 -7.14 -0.98
CA GLN A 8 7.70 -5.78 -0.46
C GLN A 8 6.42 -5.18 -1.06
N TRP A 9 6.20 -5.32 -2.38
CA TRP A 9 5.00 -4.84 -3.05
C TRP A 9 3.73 -5.52 -2.53
N VAL A 10 3.74 -6.84 -2.35
CA VAL A 10 2.62 -7.61 -1.80
C VAL A 10 2.34 -7.20 -0.35
N LYS A 11 3.38 -6.98 0.48
CA LYS A 11 3.23 -6.49 1.86
C LYS A 11 2.55 -5.12 1.92
N ILE A 12 2.89 -4.20 1.01
CA ILE A 12 2.25 -2.89 0.93
C ILE A 12 0.77 -3.02 0.51
N GLY A 13 0.48 -3.89 -0.47
CA GLY A 13 -0.89 -4.21 -0.89
C GLY A 13 -1.74 -4.78 0.25
N LEU A 14 -1.18 -5.69 1.04
CA LEU A 14 -1.84 -6.28 2.21
C LEU A 14 -2.12 -5.23 3.29
N LEU A 15 -1.17 -4.34 3.57
CA LEU A 15 -1.37 -3.25 4.54
C LEU A 15 -2.46 -2.28 4.09
N ALA A 16 -2.47 -1.91 2.80
CA ALA A 16 -3.50 -1.03 2.24
C ALA A 16 -4.89 -1.66 2.34
N LYS A 17 -5.01 -2.94 1.95
CA LYS A 17 -6.26 -3.71 2.05
C LYS A 17 -6.75 -3.79 3.49
N ASN A 18 -5.88 -4.16 4.43
CA ASN A 18 -6.25 -4.31 5.83
C ASN A 18 -6.66 -2.96 6.45
N LYS A 19 -5.94 -1.88 6.10
CA LYS A 19 -6.26 -0.54 6.57
C LYS A 19 -7.62 -0.06 6.07
N VAL A 20 -7.91 -0.22 4.78
CA VAL A 20 -9.21 0.18 4.21
C VAL A 20 -10.33 -0.71 4.73
N LYS A 21 -10.09 -2.01 4.88
CA LYS A 21 -11.07 -2.91 5.48
C LYS A 21 -11.36 -2.57 6.95
N ALA A 22 -10.40 -2.10 7.72
CA ALA A 22 -10.61 -1.69 9.12
C ALA A 22 -11.29 -0.33 9.24
N ASP A 23 -10.88 0.64 8.41
CA ASP A 23 -11.33 2.03 8.48
C ASP A 23 -12.66 2.28 7.75
N CYS A 24 -13.04 1.38 6.84
CA CYS A 24 -14.15 1.60 5.90
C CYS A 24 -15.05 0.38 5.70
N SER A 25 -15.22 -0.50 6.69
CA SER A 25 -16.04 -1.72 6.61
C SER A 25 -17.47 -1.51 6.07
N ASP A 26 -18.02 -0.30 6.20
CA ASP A 26 -19.38 0.09 5.85
C ASP A 26 -19.53 0.67 4.42
N LEU A 27 -18.43 0.85 3.68
CA LEU A 27 -18.48 1.41 2.33
C LEU A 27 -18.76 0.34 1.27
N GLU A 28 -19.36 0.79 0.16
CA GLU A 28 -19.53 -0.06 -1.02
C GLU A 28 -18.18 -0.51 -1.59
N TYR A 29 -18.20 -1.65 -2.27
CA TYR A 29 -17.00 -2.29 -2.82
C TYR A 29 -16.21 -1.37 -3.75
N SER A 30 -16.90 -0.53 -4.54
CA SER A 30 -16.27 0.45 -5.43
C SER A 30 -15.46 1.51 -4.68
N ASP A 31 -16.00 2.01 -3.57
CA ASP A 31 -15.31 2.98 -2.72
C ASP A 31 -14.16 2.34 -1.94
N LEU A 32 -14.33 1.08 -1.52
CA LEU A 32 -13.26 0.28 -0.92
C LEU A 32 -12.09 0.09 -1.89
N CYS A 33 -12.34 -0.24 -3.16
CA CYS A 33 -11.31 -0.35 -4.20
C CYS A 33 -10.56 0.98 -4.38
N THR A 34 -11.32 2.07 -4.59
CA THR A 34 -10.76 3.42 -4.78
C THR A 34 -9.89 3.86 -3.59
N LYS A 35 -10.36 3.62 -2.35
CA LYS A 35 -9.58 3.90 -1.14
C LYS A 35 -8.35 3.01 -1.03
N CYS A 36 -8.46 1.73 -1.38
CA CYS A 36 -7.34 0.79 -1.32
C CYS A 36 -6.21 1.20 -2.27
N GLU A 37 -6.54 1.59 -3.49
CA GLU A 37 -5.56 2.11 -4.48
C GLU A 37 -4.88 3.39 -3.99
N LYS A 38 -5.65 4.32 -3.41
CA LYS A 38 -5.11 5.57 -2.86
C LYS A 38 -4.15 5.33 -1.69
N VAL A 39 -4.51 4.43 -0.77
CA VAL A 39 -3.65 4.06 0.37
C VAL A 39 -2.42 3.32 -0.11
N PHE A 40 -2.55 2.41 -1.09
CA PHE A 40 -1.42 1.70 -1.69
C PHE A 40 -0.44 2.66 -2.37
N SER A 41 -0.93 3.61 -3.18
CA SER A 41 -0.11 4.63 -3.82
C SER A 41 0.61 5.50 -2.78
N HIS A 42 -0.09 5.95 -1.74
CA HIS A 42 0.52 6.71 -0.65
C HIS A 42 1.63 5.95 0.08
N GLN A 43 1.43 4.66 0.37
CA GLN A 43 2.43 3.82 1.04
C GLN A 43 3.63 3.50 0.14
N ASN A 44 3.41 3.30 -1.17
CA ASN A 44 4.50 3.12 -2.12
C ASN A 44 5.36 4.38 -2.25
N THR A 45 4.75 5.55 -2.35
CA THR A 45 5.48 6.83 -2.40
C THR A 45 6.35 7.03 -1.17
N LYS A 46 5.83 6.68 0.02
CA LYS A 46 6.63 6.70 1.27
C LYS A 46 7.82 5.74 1.21
N LEU A 47 7.65 4.53 0.67
CA LEU A 47 8.74 3.59 0.51
C LEU A 47 9.82 4.12 -0.45
N CYS A 48 9.41 4.72 -1.57
CA CYS A 48 10.34 5.34 -2.53
C CYS A 48 11.15 6.47 -1.88
N ILE A 49 10.48 7.37 -1.15
CA ILE A 49 11.15 8.47 -0.42
C ILE A 49 12.09 7.92 0.65
N ALA A 50 11.64 6.93 1.44
CA ALA A 50 12.48 6.32 2.49
C ALA A 50 13.73 5.64 1.89
N LYS A 51 13.59 4.93 0.77
CA LYS A 51 14.72 4.33 0.04
C LYS A 51 15.68 5.39 -0.51
N GLN A 52 15.17 6.56 -0.92
CA GLN A 52 16.00 7.66 -1.41
C GLN A 52 16.73 8.40 -0.27
N GLN A 53 16.12 8.51 0.91
CA GLN A 53 16.73 9.15 2.10
C GLN A 53 17.83 8.29 2.74
N HIS A 54 17.72 6.96 2.64
CA HIS A 54 18.68 6.00 3.22
C HIS A 54 19.87 5.68 2.28
N SER A 55 19.98 6.39 1.15
CA SER A 55 21.03 6.23 0.14
C SER A 55 22.09 7.34 0.20
N ILE A 56 22.28 7.99 1.36
CA ILE A 56 23.37 8.94 1.65
C ILE A 56 24.37 8.28 2.60
#